data_AF-A0A6A6DG66-F1
#
_entry.id   AF-A0A6A6DG66-F1
#
_cell.length_a   1.000
_cell.length_b   1.000
_cell.length_c   1.000
_cell.angle_alpha   90.00
_cell.angle_beta   90.00
_cell.angle_gamma   90.00
#
_symmetry.space_group_name_H-M   'P 1'
#
loop_
_entity.id
_entity.type
_entity.pdbx_description
1 polymer ?
#
loop_
_entity_poly.entity_id
_entity_poly.type
_entity_poly.pdbx_seq_one_letter_code
_entity_poly.pdbx_strand_id
1 'polypeptide(L)'
;MNHRTSWTANWNPETLSYRQEEQRLLARLNSDYGTWNEYHLRRRLLNALYGFSRYRERNLVEVQRWRGLPILESTMGYRKKLIQVEERIFRNEVLCKAIVSHATEFYGIEQKELDAHTKEAEKNNQVADKVSVSQALKQRPRLGREGIQEREDAFPCILGSLSTLYLDADSSKLVKVLLHGASLGRLGHEVASLGVTVPDIDMKPSSTLLVEGDFTVVFADQQNHYDVITTHFFIDKAQNLMSYFDTIHRLLKPGGKNVRGKEAEYGFNARALTKNVYKAQTWVARKKS
;
A
#
# COMPACT_ATOMS: atom_id res chain seq x y z
N MET A 1 3.11 30.45 -9.68
CA MET A 1 1.90 30.64 -8.85
C MET A 1 1.73 29.41 -7.96
N ASN A 2 1.79 29.61 -6.65
CA ASN A 2 1.71 28.56 -5.64
C ASN A 2 0.27 28.08 -5.50
N HIS A 3 -0.11 27.00 -6.17
CA HIS A 3 -1.35 26.29 -5.85
C HIS A 3 -1.11 25.45 -4.59
N ARG A 4 -1.34 26.07 -3.41
CA ARG A 4 -1.69 25.33 -2.20
C ARG A 4 -3.10 24.79 -2.41
N THR A 5 -3.24 23.64 -3.04
CA THR A 5 -4.48 22.87 -2.94
C THR A 5 -4.54 22.26 -1.54
N SER A 6 -5.50 22.70 -0.74
CA SER A 6 -5.94 21.98 0.46
C SER A 6 -6.60 20.69 -0.01
N TRP A 7 -5.98 19.55 0.31
CA TRP A 7 -6.40 18.24 -0.17
C TRP A 7 -7.47 17.65 0.76
N THR A 8 -8.73 17.98 0.54
CA THR A 8 -9.85 17.19 1.08
C THR A 8 -10.26 16.21 0.00
N ALA A 9 -9.81 14.96 0.10
CA ALA A 9 -10.30 13.88 -0.72
C ALA A 9 -11.81 13.69 -0.47
N ASN A 10 -12.58 13.38 -1.50
CA ASN A 10 -13.95 12.86 -1.38
C ASN A 10 -13.96 11.42 -0.82
N TRP A 11 -13.21 11.17 0.26
CA TRP A 11 -13.32 9.95 1.04
C TRP A 11 -14.58 10.10 1.90
N ASN A 12 -15.61 9.34 1.55
CA ASN A 12 -16.86 9.33 2.29
C ASN A 12 -17.10 7.93 2.91
N PRO A 13 -16.73 7.73 4.19
CA PRO A 13 -16.95 6.47 4.89
C PRO A 13 -18.44 6.15 5.08
N GLU A 14 -19.35 7.09 4.81
CA GLU A 14 -20.80 6.86 4.93
C GLU A 14 -21.41 6.20 3.69
N THR A 15 -20.63 6.03 2.62
CA THR A 15 -21.12 5.35 1.42
C THR A 15 -21.50 3.90 1.72
N LEU A 16 -22.59 3.43 1.12
CA LEU A 16 -23.07 2.05 1.31
C LEU A 16 -22.03 1.02 0.89
N SER A 17 -21.28 1.29 -0.19
CA SER A 17 -20.21 0.42 -0.67
C SER A 17 -19.06 0.30 0.32
N TYR A 18 -18.67 1.39 0.97
CA TYR A 18 -17.65 1.36 2.02
C TYR A 18 -18.11 0.51 3.20
N ARG A 19 -19.31 0.77 3.73
CA ARG A 19 -19.83 0.02 4.89
C ARG A 19 -20.00 -1.47 4.61
N GLN A 20 -20.43 -1.84 3.40
CA GLN A 20 -20.53 -3.24 2.99
C GLN A 20 -19.16 -3.92 2.92
N GLU A 21 -18.14 -3.24 2.38
CA GLU A 21 -16.80 -3.82 2.32
C GLU A 21 -16.13 -3.88 3.69
N GLU A 22 -16.32 -2.87 4.54
CA GLU A 22 -15.89 -2.89 5.94
C GLU A 22 -16.45 -4.12 6.66
N GLN A 23 -17.76 -4.38 6.53
CA GLN A 23 -18.38 -5.58 7.11
C GLN A 23 -17.78 -6.87 6.56
N ARG A 24 -17.54 -6.97 5.25
CA ARG A 24 -16.91 -8.15 4.62
C ARG A 24 -15.48 -8.35 5.12
N LEU A 25 -14.71 -7.29 5.26
CA LEU A 25 -13.35 -7.33 5.78
C LEU A 25 -13.34 -7.81 7.22
N LEU A 26 -14.18 -7.23 8.08
CA LEU A 26 -14.30 -7.63 9.49
C LEU A 26 -14.77 -9.09 9.62
N ALA A 27 -15.69 -9.54 8.78
CA ALA A 27 -16.11 -10.95 8.73
C ALA A 27 -14.94 -11.88 8.37
N ARG A 28 -14.11 -11.52 7.38
CA ARG A 28 -12.91 -12.28 6.98
C ARG A 28 -11.78 -12.25 8.01
N LEU A 29 -11.77 -11.23 8.88
CA LEU A 29 -10.82 -11.08 9.99
C LEU A 29 -11.28 -11.77 11.27
N ASN A 30 -12.51 -12.27 11.32
CA ASN A 30 -12.99 -13.01 12.48
C ASN A 30 -12.12 -14.26 12.70
N SER A 31 -11.79 -14.59 13.96
CA SER A 31 -10.99 -15.77 14.31
C SER A 31 -11.61 -17.09 13.88
N ASP A 32 -12.94 -17.12 13.74
CA ASP A 32 -13.70 -18.31 13.36
C ASP A 32 -13.80 -18.45 11.83
N TYR A 33 -13.30 -17.47 11.07
CA TYR A 33 -13.36 -17.48 9.62
C TYR A 33 -12.21 -18.31 9.01
N GLY A 34 -12.50 -19.55 8.66
CA GLY A 34 -11.53 -20.46 8.05
C GLY A 34 -10.61 -21.12 9.08
N THR A 35 -9.44 -21.58 8.65
CA THR A 35 -8.51 -22.31 9.53
C THR A 35 -7.56 -21.36 10.23
N TRP A 36 -7.49 -21.43 11.57
CA TRP A 36 -6.54 -20.65 12.38
C TRP A 36 -5.10 -21.17 12.22
N ASN A 37 -4.43 -20.75 11.14
CA ASN A 37 -3.04 -21.07 10.83
C ASN A 37 -2.24 -19.79 10.50
N GLU A 38 -0.98 -19.93 10.08
CA GLU A 38 -0.10 -18.79 9.75
C GLU A 38 -0.61 -17.90 8.61
N TYR A 39 -1.49 -18.43 7.76
CA TYR A 39 -2.09 -17.71 6.63
C TYR A 39 -3.40 -16.99 7.01
N HIS A 40 -3.96 -17.29 8.19
CA HIS A 40 -5.18 -16.65 8.67
C HIS A 40 -5.03 -15.13 8.77
N LEU A 41 -5.99 -14.37 8.21
CA LEU A 41 -5.88 -12.91 8.06
C LEU A 41 -5.71 -12.22 9.41
N ARG A 42 -6.47 -12.64 10.43
CA ARG A 42 -6.34 -12.09 11.79
C ARG A 42 -4.97 -12.35 12.39
N ARG A 43 -4.42 -13.55 12.19
CA ARG A 43 -3.10 -13.92 12.73
C ARG A 43 -1.99 -13.15 12.02
N ARG A 44 -2.12 -12.91 10.71
CA ARG A 44 -1.22 -12.05 9.94
C ARG A 44 -1.28 -10.59 10.40
N LEU A 45 -2.48 -10.09 10.70
CA LEU A 45 -2.66 -8.75 11.28
C LEU A 45 -2.00 -8.64 12.65
N LEU A 46 -2.24 -9.61 13.55
CA LEU A 46 -1.58 -9.68 14.87
C LEU A 46 -0.05 -9.74 14.74
N ASN A 47 0.49 -10.51 13.79
CA ASN A 47 1.92 -10.53 13.48
C ASN A 47 2.46 -9.16 13.03
N ALA A 48 1.71 -8.44 12.18
CA ALA A 48 2.09 -7.10 11.76
C ALA A 48 2.10 -6.12 12.94
N LEU A 49 1.06 -6.16 13.79
CA LEU A 49 0.96 -5.32 14.99
C LEU A 49 2.06 -5.65 16.01
N TYR A 50 2.41 -6.92 16.18
CA TYR A 50 3.57 -7.33 16.97
C TYR A 50 4.88 -6.75 16.41
N GLY A 51 5.04 -6.72 15.08
CA GLY A 51 6.14 -6.03 14.41
C GLY A 51 6.23 -4.55 14.80
N PHE A 52 5.12 -3.82 14.68
CA PHE A 52 5.06 -2.40 15.04
C PHE A 52 5.28 -2.15 16.53
N SER A 53 4.71 -2.99 17.40
CA SER A 53 4.82 -2.84 18.86
C SER A 53 6.26 -3.02 19.35
N ARG A 54 7.06 -3.83 18.65
CA ARG A 54 8.49 -4.07 18.96
C ARG A 54 9.45 -3.21 18.13
N TYR A 55 8.98 -2.22 17.38
CA TYR A 55 9.81 -1.42 16.46
C TYR A 55 11.09 -0.88 17.14
N ARG A 56 10.97 -0.23 18.30
CA ARG A 56 12.11 0.37 18.99
C ARG A 56 13.11 -0.68 19.45
N GLU A 57 12.64 -1.70 20.13
CA GLU A 57 13.46 -2.80 20.63
C GLU A 57 14.30 -3.41 19.50
N ARG A 58 13.65 -3.73 18.38
CA ARG A 58 14.29 -4.33 17.20
C ARG A 58 15.32 -3.42 16.52
N ASN A 59 15.11 -2.10 16.55
CA ASN A 59 16.04 -1.14 15.93
C ASN A 59 17.20 -0.75 16.87
N LEU A 60 16.99 -0.79 18.19
CA LEU A 60 18.04 -0.45 19.16
C LEU A 60 19.14 -1.51 19.25
N VAL A 61 18.84 -2.79 19.02
CA VAL A 61 19.85 -3.88 19.02
C VAL A 61 21.06 -3.51 18.16
N GLU A 62 20.82 -2.95 16.98
CA GLU A 62 21.88 -2.54 16.07
C GLU A 62 22.65 -1.34 16.64
N VAL A 63 21.96 -0.30 17.11
CA VAL A 63 22.59 0.87 17.70
C VAL A 63 23.50 0.50 18.88
N GLN A 64 23.05 -0.41 19.75
CA GLN A 64 23.85 -0.89 20.88
C GLN A 64 25.09 -1.68 20.41
N ARG A 65 24.96 -2.48 19.35
CA ARG A 65 26.12 -3.14 18.72
C ARG A 65 27.15 -2.11 18.25
N TRP A 66 26.73 -1.02 17.61
CA TRP A 66 27.64 0.05 17.16
C TRP A 66 28.30 0.78 18.34
N ARG A 67 27.58 1.02 19.44
CA ARG A 67 28.14 1.63 20.66
C ARG A 67 29.24 0.81 21.31
N GLY A 68 29.17 -0.52 21.21
CA GLY A 68 30.18 -1.42 21.78
C GLY A 68 31.50 -1.50 20.99
N LEU A 69 31.60 -0.85 19.84
CA LEU A 69 32.81 -0.90 19.00
C LEU A 69 33.85 0.16 19.45
N PRO A 70 35.08 -0.24 19.84
CA PRO A 70 36.10 0.69 20.34
C PRO A 70 36.51 1.78 19.34
N ILE A 71 36.42 1.47 18.04
CA ILE A 71 36.92 2.32 16.94
C ILE A 71 36.04 3.56 16.67
N LEU A 72 34.81 3.58 17.18
CA LEU A 72 33.82 4.61 16.83
C LEU A 72 34.13 5.98 17.43
N GLU A 73 34.75 6.02 18.61
CA GLU A 73 35.09 7.25 19.32
C GLU A 73 36.47 7.78 18.92
N SER A 74 37.47 6.90 18.73
CA SER A 74 38.85 7.31 18.44
C SER A 74 39.06 7.98 17.08
N THR A 75 38.18 7.72 16.10
CA THR A 75 38.47 8.05 14.69
C THR A 75 37.38 8.88 14.01
N MET A 76 36.11 8.80 14.43
CA MET A 76 35.00 9.35 13.61
C MET A 76 33.93 10.16 14.37
N GLY A 77 34.03 10.33 15.69
CA GLY A 77 33.08 11.16 16.46
C GLY A 77 31.61 10.71 16.34
N TYR A 78 31.35 9.41 16.23
CA TYR A 78 30.02 8.87 15.92
C TYR A 78 29.00 8.97 17.06
N ARG A 79 29.43 9.23 18.31
CA ARG A 79 28.55 9.26 19.49
C ARG A 79 27.35 10.20 19.30
N LYS A 80 27.58 11.40 18.75
CA LYS A 80 26.51 12.37 18.45
C LYS A 80 25.52 11.85 17.40
N LYS A 81 26.01 11.15 16.37
CA LYS A 81 25.15 10.52 15.34
C LYS A 81 24.31 9.39 15.92
N LEU A 82 24.89 8.56 16.79
CA LEU A 82 24.15 7.47 17.45
C LEU A 82 23.03 8.00 18.36
N ILE A 83 23.29 9.08 19.11
CA ILE A 83 22.26 9.77 19.90
C ILE A 83 21.12 10.27 18.99
N GLN A 84 21.46 10.90 17.86
CA GLN A 84 20.45 11.35 16.89
C GLN A 84 19.66 10.19 16.27
N VAL A 85 20.30 9.03 16.03
CA VAL A 85 19.61 7.83 15.53
C VAL A 85 18.62 7.31 16.57
N GLU A 86 19.00 7.25 17.85
CA GLU A 86 18.09 6.83 18.92
C GLU A 86 16.89 7.76 19.07
N GLU A 87 17.11 9.08 18.98
CA GLU A 87 16.03 10.06 19.00
C GLU A 87 15.06 9.84 17.82
N ARG A 88 15.58 9.55 16.63
CA ARG A 88 14.75 9.23 15.45
C ARG A 88 14.00 7.91 15.63
N ILE A 89 14.63 6.90 16.21
CA ILE A 89 13.97 5.63 16.56
C ILE A 89 12.82 5.89 17.54
N PHE A 90 13.03 6.74 18.55
CA PHE A 90 11.99 7.11 19.51
C PHE A 90 10.81 7.82 18.84
N ARG A 91 11.06 8.80 17.96
CA ARG A 91 9.99 9.47 17.21
C ARG A 91 9.20 8.50 16.34
N ASN A 92 9.88 7.55 15.70
CA ASN A 92 9.22 6.51 14.91
C ASN A 92 8.44 5.51 15.79
N GLU A 93 8.89 5.22 17.01
CA GLU A 93 8.16 4.41 17.99
C GLU A 93 6.80 5.03 18.32
N VAL A 94 6.76 6.35 18.56
CA VAL A 94 5.50 7.07 18.83
C VAL A 94 4.50 6.87 17.69
N LEU A 95 4.97 6.97 16.44
CA LEU A 95 4.13 6.69 15.27
C LEU A 95 3.69 5.23 15.22
N CYS A 96 4.58 4.26 15.48
CA CYS A 96 4.23 2.85 15.48
C CYS A 96 3.16 2.53 16.54
N LYS A 97 3.26 3.14 17.73
CA LYS A 97 2.24 3.01 18.78
C LYS A 97 0.90 3.59 18.37
N ALA A 98 0.89 4.75 17.69
CA ALA A 98 -0.34 5.33 17.14
C ALA A 98 -0.97 4.42 16.06
N ILE A 99 -0.15 3.82 15.19
CA ILE A 99 -0.62 2.83 14.19
C ILE A 99 -1.24 1.63 14.89
N VAL A 100 -0.57 1.06 15.89
CA VAL A 100 -1.10 -0.09 16.65
C VAL A 100 -2.42 0.27 17.32
N SER A 101 -2.48 1.40 18.04
CA SER A 101 -3.71 1.83 18.72
C SER A 101 -4.88 2.03 17.76
N HIS A 102 -4.63 2.67 16.61
CA HIS A 102 -5.68 2.89 15.63
C HIS A 102 -6.13 1.57 14.99
N ALA A 103 -5.19 0.68 14.66
CA ALA A 103 -5.52 -0.63 14.10
C ALA A 103 -6.27 -1.52 15.10
N THR A 104 -5.90 -1.50 16.39
CA THR A 104 -6.62 -2.25 17.42
C THR A 104 -8.06 -1.75 17.57
N GLU A 105 -8.27 -0.44 17.50
CA GLU A 105 -9.61 0.14 17.53
C GLU A 105 -10.41 -0.20 16.26
N PHE A 106 -9.85 0.08 15.08
CA PHE A 106 -10.52 -0.10 13.80
C PHE A 106 -10.88 -1.56 13.51
N TYR A 107 -9.97 -2.50 13.78
CA TYR A 107 -10.20 -3.92 13.52
C TYR A 107 -10.81 -4.67 14.71
N GLY A 108 -11.22 -3.98 15.78
CA GLY A 108 -11.81 -4.60 16.98
C GLY A 108 -10.88 -5.63 17.62
N ILE A 109 -9.62 -5.28 17.85
CA ILE A 109 -8.62 -6.13 18.51
C ILE A 109 -8.52 -5.72 19.96
N GLU A 110 -8.85 -6.65 20.86
CA GLU A 110 -8.61 -6.42 22.28
C GLU A 110 -7.11 -6.40 22.56
N GLN A 111 -6.66 -5.51 23.45
CA GLN A 111 -5.26 -5.48 23.86
C GLN A 111 -4.79 -6.83 24.42
N LYS A 112 -5.68 -7.55 25.12
CA LYS A 112 -5.41 -8.90 25.65
C LYS A 112 -5.13 -9.92 24.54
N GLU A 113 -5.81 -9.82 23.40
CA GLU A 113 -5.59 -10.68 22.23
C GLU A 113 -4.18 -10.46 21.67
N LEU A 114 -3.80 -9.19 21.47
CA LEU A 114 -2.47 -8.83 20.98
C LEU A 114 -1.36 -9.23 21.96
N ASP A 115 -1.57 -9.06 23.26
CA ASP A 115 -0.62 -9.45 24.30
C ASP A 115 -0.46 -10.97 24.37
N ALA A 116 -1.55 -11.73 24.23
CA ALA A 116 -1.52 -13.19 24.19
C ALA A 116 -0.73 -13.69 22.96
N HIS A 117 -1.02 -13.14 21.78
CA HIS A 117 -0.29 -13.45 20.55
C HIS A 117 1.20 -13.13 20.67
N THR A 118 1.54 -11.97 21.26
CA THR A 118 2.93 -11.55 21.49
C THR A 118 3.66 -12.55 22.40
N LYS A 119 3.04 -12.97 23.50
CA LYS A 119 3.62 -13.98 24.42
C LYS A 119 3.80 -15.34 23.75
N GLU A 120 2.83 -15.77 22.94
CA GLU A 120 2.92 -17.01 22.17
C GLU A 120 4.09 -16.96 21.16
N ALA A 121 4.18 -15.86 20.40
CA ALA A 121 5.26 -15.66 19.43
C ALA A 121 6.64 -15.69 20.12
N GLU A 122 6.79 -14.98 21.24
CA GLU A 122 8.04 -14.94 22.02
C GLU A 122 8.40 -16.32 22.60
N LYS A 123 7.42 -17.05 23.13
CA LYS A 123 7.61 -18.43 23.61
C LYS A 123 8.10 -19.37 22.49
N ASN A 124 7.63 -19.13 21.27
CA ASN A 124 8.02 -19.88 20.08
C ASN A 124 9.33 -19.36 19.44
N ASN A 125 10.05 -18.44 20.09
CA ASN A 125 11.25 -17.77 19.56
C ASN A 125 11.01 -17.05 18.21
N GLN A 126 9.76 -16.72 17.90
CA GLN A 126 9.42 -15.94 16.73
C GLN A 126 9.81 -14.48 16.99
N VAL A 127 10.57 -13.93 16.05
CA VAL A 127 11.10 -12.58 16.17
C VAL A 127 10.20 -11.59 15.44
N ALA A 128 9.90 -10.46 16.08
CA ALA A 128 9.13 -9.38 15.46
C ALA A 128 9.76 -8.90 14.14
N ASP A 129 8.92 -8.80 13.10
CA ASP A 129 9.34 -8.45 11.73
C ASP A 129 9.80 -6.98 11.65
N LYS A 130 11.12 -6.78 11.68
CA LYS A 130 11.76 -5.47 11.50
C LYS A 130 11.70 -4.99 10.05
N VAL A 131 11.75 -5.90 9.09
CA VAL A 131 11.93 -5.58 7.67
C VAL A 131 10.65 -4.97 7.12
N SER A 132 9.51 -5.65 7.26
CA SER A 132 8.23 -5.19 6.75
C SER A 132 7.81 -3.88 7.42
N VAL A 133 8.02 -3.74 8.73
CA VAL A 133 7.73 -2.49 9.46
C VAL A 133 8.59 -1.34 8.92
N SER A 134 9.89 -1.57 8.69
CA SER A 134 10.77 -0.56 8.12
C SER A 134 10.37 -0.17 6.70
N GLN A 135 9.91 -1.14 5.89
CA GLN A 135 9.40 -0.85 4.54
C GLN A 135 8.09 -0.06 4.57
N ALA A 136 7.17 -0.37 5.49
CA ALA A 136 5.94 0.39 5.68
C ALA A 136 6.23 1.85 6.07
N LEU A 137 7.14 2.07 7.02
CA LEU A 137 7.54 3.43 7.43
C LEU A 137 8.20 4.23 6.29
N LYS A 138 8.92 3.56 5.38
CA LYS A 138 9.49 4.21 4.18
C LYS A 138 8.43 4.63 3.15
N GLN A 139 7.24 4.05 3.17
CA GLN A 139 6.15 4.51 2.29
C GLN A 139 5.56 5.86 2.74
N ARG A 140 5.74 6.27 4.01
CA ARG A 140 5.18 7.54 4.51
C ARG A 140 5.72 8.78 3.77
N PRO A 141 7.05 8.97 3.60
CA PRO A 141 7.57 10.08 2.78
C PRO A 141 6.97 10.11 1.38
N ARG A 142 6.70 8.94 0.78
CA ARG A 142 6.06 8.79 -0.53
C ARG A 142 4.62 9.30 -0.58
N LEU A 143 3.94 9.39 0.55
CA LEU A 143 2.63 10.04 0.67
C LEU A 143 2.72 11.55 0.89
N GLY A 144 3.78 12.00 1.56
CA GLY A 144 4.01 13.40 1.90
C GLY A 144 4.55 14.24 0.73
N ARG A 145 4.95 15.48 1.06
CA ARG A 145 5.59 16.39 0.09
C ARG A 145 6.94 15.87 -0.41
N GLU A 146 7.66 15.15 0.44
CA GLU A 146 8.97 14.59 0.13
C GLU A 146 8.93 13.58 -1.04
N GLY A 147 7.80 12.90 -1.21
CA GLY A 147 7.57 11.95 -2.31
C GLY A 147 7.00 12.56 -3.59
N ILE A 148 6.86 13.89 -3.71
CA ILE A 148 6.29 14.51 -4.93
C ILE A 148 7.07 14.07 -6.17
N GLN A 149 8.41 14.18 -6.14
CA GLN A 149 9.22 13.83 -7.31
C GLN A 149 9.05 12.35 -7.70
N GLU A 150 9.11 11.41 -6.75
CA GLU A 150 8.89 9.99 -7.03
C GLU A 150 7.52 9.72 -7.68
N ARG A 151 6.48 10.50 -7.30
CA ARG A 151 5.14 10.38 -7.89
C ARG A 151 5.05 11.02 -9.27
N GLU A 152 5.65 12.19 -9.46
CA GLU A 152 5.72 12.85 -10.78
C GLU A 152 6.51 12.01 -11.79
N ASP A 153 7.49 11.23 -11.34
CA ASP A 153 8.23 10.33 -12.22
C ASP A 153 7.42 9.06 -12.57
N ALA A 154 6.65 8.51 -11.61
CA ALA A 154 5.98 7.21 -11.76
C ALA A 154 4.52 7.28 -12.23
N PHE A 155 3.73 8.23 -11.74
CA PHE A 155 2.28 8.26 -11.92
C PHE A 155 1.83 8.73 -13.31
N PRO A 156 2.45 9.74 -13.97
CA PRO A 156 1.99 10.22 -15.27
C PRO A 156 1.90 9.13 -16.34
N CYS A 157 2.75 8.11 -16.27
CA CYS A 157 2.69 6.93 -17.13
C CYS A 157 1.33 6.20 -17.02
N ILE A 158 0.85 5.98 -15.80
CA ILE A 158 -0.45 5.34 -15.52
C ILE A 158 -1.59 6.29 -15.85
N LEU A 159 -1.52 7.51 -15.31
CA LEU A 159 -2.58 8.51 -15.43
C LEU A 159 -2.82 8.87 -16.90
N GLY A 160 -1.76 9.04 -17.69
CA GLY A 160 -1.85 9.29 -19.13
C GLY A 160 -2.44 8.10 -19.90
N SER A 161 -2.08 6.87 -19.53
CA SER A 161 -2.64 5.67 -20.17
C SER A 161 -4.12 5.49 -19.85
N LEU A 162 -4.52 5.76 -18.60
CA LEU A 162 -5.92 5.81 -18.20
C LEU A 162 -6.66 6.90 -18.96
N SER A 163 -6.14 8.14 -18.98
CA SER A 163 -6.76 9.28 -19.68
C SER A 163 -7.04 8.98 -21.15
N THR A 164 -6.09 8.40 -21.89
CA THR A 164 -6.33 7.95 -23.27
C THR A 164 -7.48 6.94 -23.38
N LEU A 165 -7.60 6.01 -22.43
CA LEU A 165 -8.68 5.01 -22.42
C LEU A 165 -10.04 5.57 -22.02
N TYR A 166 -10.05 6.66 -21.24
CA TYR A 166 -11.25 7.39 -20.86
C TYR A 166 -11.73 8.32 -21.99
N LEU A 167 -10.82 8.99 -22.70
CA LEU A 167 -11.14 9.84 -23.85
C LEU A 167 -11.72 9.07 -25.05
N ASP A 168 -11.37 7.78 -25.17
CA ASP A 168 -11.93 6.86 -26.17
C ASP A 168 -13.33 6.32 -25.79
N ALA A 169 -13.79 6.56 -24.56
CA ALA A 169 -15.11 6.13 -24.11
C ALA A 169 -16.14 7.24 -24.38
N ASP A 170 -17.32 6.84 -24.87
CA ASP A 170 -18.47 7.74 -24.99
C ASP A 170 -18.73 8.40 -23.62
N SER A 171 -18.82 9.74 -23.61
CA SER A 171 -18.74 10.59 -22.41
C SER A 171 -19.87 10.37 -21.39
N SER A 172 -20.87 9.57 -21.77
CA SER A 172 -21.98 9.11 -20.92
C SER A 172 -21.69 7.83 -20.13
N LYS A 173 -20.59 7.11 -20.42
CA LYS A 173 -20.35 5.77 -19.85
C LYS A 173 -19.49 5.81 -18.59
N LEU A 174 -20.05 5.34 -17.48
CA LEU A 174 -19.32 5.10 -16.23
C LEU A 174 -18.29 3.97 -16.44
N VAL A 175 -17.01 4.27 -16.17
CA VAL A 175 -15.90 3.30 -16.28
C VAL A 175 -15.48 2.82 -14.90
N LYS A 176 -15.50 1.51 -14.68
CA LYS A 176 -15.01 0.89 -13.43
C LYS A 176 -13.53 0.51 -13.56
N VAL A 177 -12.68 1.08 -12.70
CA VAL A 177 -11.24 0.81 -12.67
C VAL A 177 -10.84 0.11 -11.39
N LEU A 178 -10.09 -0.97 -11.52
CA LEU A 178 -9.43 -1.64 -10.40
C LEU A 178 -7.94 -1.33 -10.41
N LEU A 179 -7.43 -0.80 -9.31
CA LEU A 179 -6.01 -0.58 -9.09
C LEU A 179 -5.47 -1.69 -8.19
N HIS A 180 -4.77 -2.63 -8.80
CA HIS A 180 -4.11 -3.70 -8.07
C HIS A 180 -2.74 -3.24 -7.57
N GLY A 181 -2.46 -3.45 -6.28
CA GLY A 181 -1.22 -2.99 -5.64
C GLY A 181 -1.22 -1.51 -5.29
N ALA A 182 -2.37 -0.94 -4.91
CA ALA A 182 -2.50 0.50 -4.61
C ALA A 182 -1.67 0.98 -3.40
N SER A 183 -0.96 0.10 -2.70
CA SER A 183 -0.17 0.42 -1.50
C SER A 183 -1.04 1.18 -0.49
N LEU A 184 -0.57 2.32 0.02
CA LEU A 184 -1.33 3.21 0.91
C LEU A 184 -2.39 4.07 0.19
N GLY A 185 -2.88 3.65 -0.98
CA GLY A 185 -4.04 4.24 -1.67
C GLY A 185 -3.79 5.52 -2.46
N ARG A 186 -2.59 6.11 -2.42
CA ARG A 186 -2.31 7.42 -3.05
C ARG A 186 -2.57 7.46 -4.54
N LEU A 187 -2.18 6.44 -5.31
CA LEU A 187 -2.48 6.38 -6.74
C LEU A 187 -4.00 6.32 -7.00
N GLY A 188 -4.75 5.62 -6.15
CA GLY A 188 -6.22 5.58 -6.22
C GLY A 188 -6.85 6.96 -6.04
N HIS A 189 -6.31 7.76 -5.12
CA HIS A 189 -6.75 9.15 -4.98
C HIS A 189 -6.43 10.00 -6.21
N GLU A 190 -5.24 9.89 -6.79
CA GLU A 190 -4.89 10.63 -8.02
C GLU A 190 -5.79 10.21 -9.19
N VAL A 191 -6.08 8.91 -9.35
CA VAL A 191 -7.00 8.40 -10.36
C VAL A 191 -8.44 8.86 -10.12
N ALA A 192 -8.89 8.96 -8.88
CA ALA A 192 -10.21 9.51 -8.57
C ALA A 192 -10.28 11.03 -8.78
N SER A 193 -9.18 11.73 -8.54
CA SER A 193 -9.02 13.17 -8.79
C SER A 193 -8.76 13.52 -10.26
N LEU A 194 -8.45 12.54 -11.11
CA LEU A 194 -8.33 12.70 -12.56
C LEU A 194 -9.64 13.11 -13.26
N GLY A 195 -10.72 13.45 -12.52
CA GLY A 195 -12.01 13.94 -13.03
C GLY A 195 -11.83 14.67 -14.35
N VAL A 196 -12.06 13.93 -15.44
CA VAL A 196 -11.60 14.36 -16.76
C VAL A 196 -12.52 15.49 -17.16
N THR A 197 -12.06 16.73 -17.01
CA THR A 197 -12.73 17.88 -17.63
C THR A 197 -12.33 17.88 -19.08
N VAL A 198 -13.06 17.10 -19.89
CA VAL A 198 -13.19 17.43 -21.32
C VAL A 198 -14.00 18.72 -21.37
N PRO A 199 -13.69 19.70 -22.25
CA PRO A 199 -14.62 20.80 -22.46
C PRO A 199 -16.02 20.21 -22.69
N ASP A 200 -16.93 20.53 -21.78
CA ASP A 200 -18.35 20.14 -21.75
C ASP A 200 -18.79 18.87 -20.99
N ILE A 201 -17.91 18.14 -20.28
CA ILE A 201 -18.34 17.01 -19.41
C ILE A 201 -17.77 17.11 -17.99
N ASP A 202 -18.68 17.18 -17.01
CA ASP A 202 -18.37 17.24 -15.58
C ASP A 202 -18.38 15.81 -14.99
N MET A 203 -17.26 15.09 -15.12
CA MET A 203 -17.11 13.74 -14.55
C MET A 203 -16.90 13.84 -13.03
N LYS A 204 -17.97 13.73 -12.25
CA LYS A 204 -17.89 13.73 -10.76
C LYS A 204 -16.97 12.59 -10.28
N PRO A 205 -16.06 12.84 -9.31
CA PRO A 205 -15.23 11.81 -8.72
C PRO A 205 -16.12 10.71 -8.13
N SER A 206 -16.20 9.57 -8.82
CA SER A 206 -16.95 8.42 -8.33
C SER A 206 -16.11 7.76 -7.23
N SER A 207 -16.78 7.49 -6.10
CA SER A 207 -16.24 6.92 -4.86
C SER A 207 -15.01 6.01 -5.02
N THR A 208 -13.91 6.32 -4.34
CA THR A 208 -12.77 5.39 -4.21
C THR A 208 -13.06 4.37 -3.10
N LEU A 209 -12.94 3.08 -3.41
CA LEU A 209 -13.04 2.00 -2.44
C LEU A 209 -11.71 1.26 -2.35
N LEU A 210 -11.14 1.15 -1.14
CA LEU A 210 -10.01 0.27 -0.87
C LEU A 210 -10.55 -1.08 -0.43
N VAL A 211 -10.07 -2.15 -1.05
CA VAL A 211 -10.44 -3.52 -0.70
C VAL A 211 -9.20 -4.25 -0.22
N GLU A 212 -9.22 -4.72 1.02
CA GLU A 212 -8.08 -5.41 1.63
C GLU A 212 -8.15 -6.93 1.40
N GLY A 213 -7.02 -7.52 0.96
CA GLY A 213 -6.84 -8.97 0.86
C GLY A 213 -6.04 -9.41 -0.38
N ASP A 214 -5.95 -10.73 -0.56
CA ASP A 214 -5.29 -11.31 -1.73
C ASP A 214 -6.13 -11.10 -2.99
N PHE A 215 -5.53 -10.56 -4.04
CA PHE A 215 -6.20 -10.21 -5.29
C PHE A 215 -6.89 -11.39 -5.97
N THR A 216 -6.32 -12.59 -5.87
CA THR A 216 -6.90 -13.78 -6.49
C THR A 216 -8.11 -14.32 -5.72
N VAL A 217 -8.19 -14.02 -4.42
CA VAL A 217 -9.23 -14.52 -3.50
C VAL A 217 -10.37 -13.53 -3.34
N VAL A 218 -10.05 -12.25 -3.10
CA VAL A 218 -11.01 -11.19 -2.77
C VAL A 218 -12.07 -11.00 -3.86
N PHE A 219 -11.65 -11.16 -5.12
CA PHE A 219 -12.50 -10.94 -6.27
C PHE A 219 -12.93 -12.26 -6.94
N ALA A 220 -12.84 -13.39 -6.24
CA ALA A 220 -13.10 -14.72 -6.80
C ALA A 220 -14.54 -14.89 -7.33
N ASP A 221 -15.51 -14.23 -6.69
CA ASP A 221 -16.93 -14.24 -7.03
C ASP A 221 -17.32 -13.27 -8.16
N GLN A 222 -16.38 -12.45 -8.62
CA GLN A 222 -16.62 -11.45 -9.65
C GLN A 222 -16.20 -11.94 -11.03
N GLN A 223 -17.01 -11.62 -12.04
CA GLN A 223 -16.71 -11.90 -13.44
C GLN A 223 -17.20 -10.75 -14.31
N ASN A 224 -16.40 -10.36 -15.31
CA ASN A 224 -16.72 -9.27 -16.24
C ASN A 224 -17.16 -7.97 -15.51
N HIS A 225 -16.48 -7.63 -14.41
CA HIS A 225 -16.89 -6.54 -13.52
C HIS A 225 -16.23 -5.21 -13.86
N TYR A 226 -14.96 -5.24 -14.29
CA TYR A 226 -14.14 -4.05 -14.50
C TYR A 226 -13.92 -3.76 -15.98
N ASP A 227 -13.91 -2.48 -16.33
CA ASP A 227 -13.60 -1.99 -17.68
C ASP A 227 -12.08 -1.86 -17.87
N VAL A 228 -11.34 -1.57 -16.79
CA VAL A 228 -9.89 -1.46 -16.79
C VAL A 228 -9.35 -2.03 -15.47
N ILE A 229 -8.28 -2.81 -15.57
CA ILE A 229 -7.46 -3.22 -14.42
C ILE A 229 -6.05 -2.69 -14.66
N THR A 230 -5.53 -1.95 -13.69
CA THR A 230 -4.16 -1.42 -13.72
C THR A 230 -3.35 -2.03 -12.58
N THR A 231 -2.15 -2.47 -12.89
CA THR A 231 -1.18 -2.95 -11.90
C THR A 231 0.03 -2.02 -11.85
N HIS A 232 0.48 -1.63 -10.66
CA HIS A 232 1.68 -0.81 -10.48
C HIS A 232 2.62 -1.46 -9.46
N PHE A 233 3.79 -1.95 -9.92
CA PHE A 233 4.79 -2.64 -9.08
C PHE A 233 4.28 -3.82 -8.27
N PHE A 234 3.40 -4.62 -8.87
CA PHE A 234 2.74 -5.70 -8.14
C PHE A 234 2.67 -7.03 -8.87
N ILE A 235 2.72 -7.05 -10.20
CA ILE A 235 2.71 -8.32 -10.96
C ILE A 235 3.95 -9.17 -10.63
N ASP A 236 5.09 -8.54 -10.36
CA ASP A 236 6.33 -9.19 -9.92
C ASP A 236 6.26 -9.79 -8.51
N LYS A 237 5.19 -9.52 -7.76
CA LYS A 237 4.92 -10.09 -6.43
C LYS A 237 4.03 -11.33 -6.46
N ALA A 238 3.54 -11.73 -7.63
CA ALA A 238 2.70 -12.91 -7.75
C ALA A 238 3.48 -14.17 -7.36
N GLN A 239 2.95 -14.95 -6.40
CA GLN A 239 3.47 -16.30 -6.14
C GLN A 239 3.25 -17.22 -7.35
N ASN A 240 2.12 -17.03 -8.04
CA ASN A 240 1.82 -17.66 -9.30
C ASN A 240 1.31 -16.60 -10.28
N LEU A 241 2.16 -16.28 -11.27
CA LEU A 241 1.86 -15.29 -12.29
C LEU A 241 0.64 -15.68 -13.15
N MET A 242 0.42 -16.96 -13.41
CA MET A 242 -0.72 -17.44 -14.19
C MET A 242 -2.03 -17.17 -13.44
N SER A 243 -2.07 -17.40 -12.13
CA SER A 243 -3.26 -17.12 -11.31
C SER A 243 -3.65 -15.63 -11.34
N TYR A 244 -2.67 -14.73 -11.46
CA TYR A 244 -2.93 -13.31 -11.62
C TYR A 244 -3.53 -13.01 -12.99
N PHE A 245 -2.98 -13.58 -14.07
CA PHE A 245 -3.53 -13.41 -15.41
C PHE A 245 -4.94 -13.99 -15.55
N ASP A 246 -5.20 -15.16 -14.97
CA ASP A 246 -6.54 -15.76 -14.93
C ASP A 246 -7.53 -14.87 -14.19
N THR A 247 -7.13 -14.32 -13.05
CA THR A 247 -7.95 -13.37 -12.28
C THR A 247 -8.21 -12.10 -13.08
N ILE A 248 -7.18 -11.49 -13.66
CA ILE A 248 -7.32 -10.29 -14.52
C ILE A 248 -8.28 -10.58 -15.67
N HIS A 249 -8.09 -11.69 -16.38
CA HIS A 249 -8.93 -12.08 -17.51
C HIS A 249 -10.39 -12.33 -17.11
N ARG A 250 -10.63 -12.99 -15.97
CA ARG A 250 -11.98 -13.24 -15.45
C ARG A 250 -12.70 -11.95 -15.05
N LEU A 251 -11.98 -11.02 -14.44
CA LEU A 251 -12.54 -9.76 -13.94
C LEU A 251 -12.85 -8.74 -15.03
N LEU A 252 -12.20 -8.81 -16.19
CA LEU A 252 -12.39 -7.86 -17.29
C LEU A 252 -13.61 -8.16 -18.15
N LYS A 253 -14.39 -7.11 -18.44
CA LYS A 253 -15.49 -7.17 -19.41
C LYS A 253 -14.99 -7.49 -20.83
N PRO A 254 -15.71 -8.30 -21.63
CA PRO A 254 -15.42 -8.53 -23.04
C PRO A 254 -15.57 -7.24 -23.88
N GLY A 255 -14.79 -7.10 -24.97
CA GLY A 255 -14.94 -6.04 -25.98
C GLY A 255 -13.96 -4.86 -25.91
N GLY A 256 -12.76 -5.02 -25.33
CA GLY A 256 -11.78 -3.93 -25.21
C GLY A 256 -10.65 -3.91 -26.24
N LYS A 257 -10.03 -2.72 -26.42
CA LYS A 257 -8.85 -2.47 -27.27
C LYS A 257 -7.52 -2.90 -26.58
N ASN A 258 -6.45 -3.02 -27.37
CA ASN A 258 -5.14 -3.56 -26.98
C ASN A 258 -4.48 -2.91 -25.75
N VAL A 259 -3.81 -3.75 -24.96
CA VAL A 259 -2.97 -3.40 -23.79
C VAL A 259 -1.63 -2.83 -24.26
N ARG A 260 -1.15 -1.73 -23.67
CA ARG A 260 0.25 -1.29 -23.82
C ARG A 260 0.94 -1.26 -22.46
N GLY A 261 2.01 -2.04 -22.35
CA GLY A 261 2.99 -1.85 -21.29
C GLY A 261 3.67 -0.49 -21.48
N LYS A 262 3.78 0.31 -20.42
CA LYS A 262 4.65 1.50 -20.42
C LYS A 262 5.64 1.40 -19.28
N GLU A 263 6.88 1.81 -19.56
CA GLU A 263 7.99 1.87 -18.62
C GLU A 263 8.15 3.31 -18.09
N ALA A 264 8.39 3.47 -16.80
CA ALA A 264 8.85 4.74 -16.22
C ALA A 264 10.06 4.51 -15.30
N GLU A 265 11.09 5.34 -15.42
CA GLU A 265 12.24 5.27 -14.51
C GLU A 265 11.94 6.03 -13.21
N TYR A 266 12.17 5.42 -12.05
CA TYR A 266 11.96 6.05 -10.75
C TYR A 266 12.87 5.44 -9.66
N GLY A 267 12.99 6.11 -8.50
CA GLY A 267 13.70 5.58 -7.33
C GLY A 267 14.90 6.38 -6.83
N PHE A 268 15.03 7.65 -7.21
CA PHE A 268 16.17 8.47 -6.79
C PHE A 268 16.04 8.96 -5.34
N ASN A 269 16.79 8.33 -4.43
CA ASN A 269 17.14 8.98 -3.17
C ASN A 269 18.40 9.83 -3.39
N ALA A 270 18.21 11.14 -3.61
CA ALA A 270 19.31 12.08 -3.87
C ALA A 270 20.35 12.17 -2.74
N ARG A 271 20.03 11.67 -1.54
CA ARG A 271 20.89 11.69 -0.35
C ARG A 271 21.51 10.33 -0.02
N ALA A 272 21.15 9.26 -0.74
CA ALA A 272 21.74 7.95 -0.55
C ALA A 272 22.99 7.77 -1.42
N LEU A 273 23.99 7.10 -0.88
CA LEU A 273 25.20 6.72 -1.63
C LEU A 273 24.89 5.65 -2.69
N THR A 274 23.91 4.79 -2.42
CA THR A 274 23.38 3.82 -3.39
C THR A 274 22.14 4.40 -4.06
N LYS A 275 22.15 4.45 -5.40
CA LYS A 275 21.00 4.84 -6.22
C LYS A 275 20.46 3.58 -6.90
N ASN A 276 19.20 3.26 -6.67
CA ASN A 276 18.51 2.21 -7.39
C ASN A 276 17.56 2.88 -8.38
N VAL A 277 17.72 2.56 -9.66
CA VAL A 277 16.78 2.96 -10.72
C VAL A 277 15.94 1.74 -11.04
N TYR A 278 14.62 1.92 -11.03
CA TYR A 278 13.68 0.86 -11.35
C TYR A 278 12.88 1.25 -12.58
N LYS A 279 12.62 0.27 -13.46
CA LYS A 279 11.69 0.42 -14.58
C LYS A 279 10.28 0.00 -14.14
N ALA A 280 9.35 0.94 -14.19
CA ALA A 280 7.97 0.76 -13.82
C ALA A 280 7.16 0.21 -14.99
N GLN A 281 6.82 -1.08 -14.99
CA GLN A 281 5.90 -1.60 -16.01
C GLN A 281 4.45 -1.45 -15.55
N THR A 282 3.68 -0.64 -16.26
CA THR A 282 2.22 -0.54 -16.07
C THR A 282 1.51 -1.36 -17.11
N TRP A 283 0.58 -2.21 -16.67
CA TRP A 283 -0.28 -3.00 -17.55
C TRP A 283 -1.71 -2.51 -17.43
N VAL A 284 -2.37 -2.29 -18.56
CA VAL A 284 -3.80 -2.03 -18.63
C VAL A 284 -4.45 -3.11 -19.45
N ALA A 285 -5.13 -4.04 -18.79
CA ALA A 285 -5.77 -5.16 -19.47
C ALA A 285 -7.23 -4.85 -19.83
N ARG A 286 -7.66 -5.30 -21.02
CA ARG A 286 -9.07 -5.47 -21.42
C ARG A 286 -9.26 -6.78 -22.17
N LYS A 287 -10.42 -7.42 -22.06
CA LYS A 287 -10.70 -8.72 -22.66
C LYS A 287 -11.21 -8.57 -24.09
N LYS A 288 -10.67 -9.36 -25.04
CA LYS A 288 -11.13 -9.38 -26.44
C LYS A 288 -12.46 -10.14 -26.54
N SER A 289 -13.30 -9.74 -27.51
CA SER A 289 -14.53 -10.46 -27.90
C SER A 289 -14.22 -11.88 -28.34
#